data_AF-A0A143ZL20-F1
#
_entry.id   AF-A0A143ZL20-F1
#
_cell.length_a   1.000
_cell.length_b   1.000
_cell.length_c   1.000
_cell.angle_alpha   90.00
_cell.angle_beta   90.00
_cell.angle_gamma   90.00
#
_symmetry.space_group_name_H-M   'P 1'
#
loop_
_entity.id
_entity.type
_entity.pdbx_description
1 polymer ?
#
loop_
_entity_poly.entity_id
_entity_poly.type
_entity_poly.pdbx_seq_one_letter_code
_entity_poly.pdbx_strand_id
1 'polypeptide(L)' 'MSDENRTASTGKMEMYEHYCVEPGCRAWGSFGYDRGRGVTEWWCYPHVPRDENGERKMSY' A
#
# COMPACT_ATOMS: atom_id res chain seq x y z
N MET A 1 31.16 -15.37 -1.99
CA MET A 1 29.77 -15.75 -1.65
C MET A 1 29.72 -15.95 -0.14
N SER A 2 28.97 -15.11 0.57
CA SER A 2 28.77 -15.20 2.03
C SER A 2 27.35 -14.72 2.32
N ASP A 3 26.41 -15.65 2.37
CA ASP A 3 25.06 -15.40 2.84
C ASP A 3 24.62 -16.58 3.70
N GLU A 4 25.26 -16.71 4.85
CA GLU A 4 24.81 -17.59 5.91
C GLU A 4 24.38 -16.67 7.06
N ASN A 5 23.12 -16.82 7.50
CA ASN A 5 22.48 -16.15 8.63
C ASN A 5 21.58 -14.93 8.36
N ARG A 6 20.64 -15.03 7.40
CA ARG A 6 19.35 -14.32 7.55
C ARG A 6 18.42 -15.21 8.36
N THR A 7 18.50 -15.15 9.69
CA THR A 7 17.37 -15.55 10.54
C THR A 7 16.15 -14.80 10.04
N ALA A 8 15.19 -15.51 9.45
CA ALA A 8 13.90 -14.93 9.10
C ALA A 8 13.28 -14.46 10.42
N SER A 9 13.49 -13.18 10.73
CA SER A 9 12.88 -12.54 11.88
C SER A 9 11.39 -12.79 11.74
N THR A 10 10.88 -13.72 12.55
CA THR A 10 9.46 -13.91 12.85
C THR A 10 8.99 -12.70 13.67
N GLY A 11 9.36 -11.49 13.24
CA GLY A 11 8.54 -10.33 13.50
C GLY A 11 7.24 -10.66 12.79
N LYS A 12 6.15 -10.72 13.55
CA LYS A 12 4.81 -10.77 12.97
C LYS A 12 4.81 -9.71 11.88
N MET A 13 4.82 -10.15 10.63
CA MET A 13 4.49 -9.27 9.54
C MET A 13 3.04 -8.95 9.88
N GLU A 14 2.79 -7.83 10.56
CA GLU A 14 1.46 -7.26 10.58
C GLU A 14 1.19 -6.93 9.12
N MET A 15 0.68 -7.95 8.43
CA MET A 15 0.02 -7.84 7.15
C MET A 15 -1.22 -7.02 7.49
N TYR A 16 -1.05 -5.72 7.65
CA TYR A 16 -2.18 -4.84 7.84
C TYR A 16 -3.10 -5.10 6.64
N GLU A 17 -4.30 -5.56 6.92
CA GLU A 17 -5.27 -5.91 5.87
C GLU A 17 -5.77 -4.61 5.25
N HIS A 18 -5.09 -4.18 4.21
CA HIS A 18 -5.33 -2.91 3.57
C HIS A 18 -6.43 -3.03 2.52
N TYR A 19 -7.64 -2.60 2.90
CA TYR A 19 -8.75 -2.47 1.97
C TYR A 19 -8.76 -1.10 1.30
N CYS A 20 -9.39 -1.02 0.14
CA CYS A 20 -9.62 0.26 -0.53
C CYS A 20 -10.41 1.22 0.38
N VAL A 21 -9.99 2.48 0.44
CA VAL A 21 -10.67 3.56 1.18
C VAL A 21 -12.06 3.91 0.61
N GLU A 22 -12.37 3.49 -0.61
CA GLU A 22 -13.62 3.84 -1.28
C GLU A 22 -14.82 3.11 -0.63
N PRO A 23 -15.85 3.85 -0.17
CA PRO A 23 -17.02 3.28 0.52
C PRO A 23 -17.86 2.37 -0.38
N GLY A 24 -17.67 1.06 -0.23
CA GLY A 24 -18.35 0.04 -1.03
C GLY A 24 -17.38 -0.83 -1.84
N CYS A 25 -16.12 -0.41 -1.93
CA CYS A 25 -15.07 -1.20 -2.52
C CYS A 25 -14.51 -2.21 -1.51
N ARG A 26 -14.74 -3.50 -1.77
CA ARG A 26 -14.20 -4.62 -0.97
C ARG A 26 -12.89 -5.17 -1.54
N ALA A 27 -12.28 -4.44 -2.48
CA ALA A 27 -11.02 -4.84 -3.08
C ALA A 27 -9.85 -4.51 -2.16
N TRP A 28 -8.81 -5.33 -2.25
CA TRP A 28 -7.54 -5.08 -1.58
C TRP A 28 -6.87 -3.83 -2.17
N GLY A 29 -6.45 -2.92 -1.30
CA GLY A 29 -5.65 -1.76 -1.67
C GLY A 29 -4.19 -2.16 -1.79
N SER A 30 -3.67 -2.24 -3.01
CA SER A 30 -2.23 -2.48 -3.24
C SER A 30 -1.41 -1.19 -3.23
N PHE A 31 -2.08 -0.03 -3.17
CA PHE A 31 -1.47 1.28 -3.31
C PHE A 31 -1.68 2.11 -2.05
N GLY A 32 -0.64 2.20 -1.22
CA GLY A 32 -0.61 3.04 -0.03
C GLY A 32 -0.23 4.48 -0.39
N TYR A 33 -1.04 5.42 0.05
CA TYR A 33 -0.83 6.86 -0.12
C TYR A 33 -0.65 7.49 1.25
N ASP A 34 0.54 8.01 1.55
CA ASP A 34 0.74 8.80 2.75
C ASP A 34 0.24 10.23 2.50
N ARG A 35 -0.78 10.67 3.25
CA ARG A 35 -1.33 12.03 3.18
C ARG A 35 -0.73 12.97 4.23
N GLY A 36 0.46 12.66 4.74
CA GLY A 36 1.23 13.53 5.62
C GLY A 36 0.69 13.66 7.05
N ARG A 37 -0.27 12.82 7.45
CA ARG A 37 -0.80 12.77 8.84
C ARG A 37 -0.54 11.44 9.55
N GLY A 38 0.39 10.63 9.04
CA GLY A 38 0.65 9.28 9.57
C GLY A 38 -0.51 8.31 9.30
N VAL A 39 -1.43 8.68 8.41
CA VAL A 39 -2.50 7.81 7.92
C VAL A 39 -2.17 7.47 6.47
N THR A 40 -1.88 6.19 6.24
CA THR A 40 -1.72 5.65 4.89
C THR A 40 -3.10 5.25 4.37
N GLU A 41 -3.58 5.97 3.36
CA GLU A 41 -4.82 5.63 2.66
C GLU A 41 -4.51 4.56 1.59
N TRP A 42 -5.23 3.45 1.62
CA TRP A 42 -5.00 2.35 0.67
C TRP A 42 -6.06 2.38 -0.43
N TRP A 43 -5.61 2.25 -1.68
CA TRP A 43 -6.48 2.33 -2.86
C TRP A 43 -6.30 1.10 -3.75
N CYS A 44 -7.40 0.62 -4.33
CA CYS A 44 -7.37 -0.44 -5.33
C CYS A 44 -7.06 0.14 -6.72
N TYR A 45 -6.72 -0.72 -7.68
CA TYR A 45 -6.37 -0.31 -9.05
C TYR A 45 -7.39 0.61 -9.76
N PRO A 46 -8.71 0.39 -9.68
CA PRO A 46 -9.68 1.30 -10.31
C PRO A 46 -9.87 2.61 -9.54
N HIS A 47 -9.71 2.63 -8.21
CA HIS A 47 -9.95 3.81 -7.38
C HIS A 47 -8.70 4.60 -7.05
N VAL A 48 -7.53 4.15 -7.50
CA VAL A 48 -6.30 4.91 -7.34
C VAL A 48 -6.50 6.30 -7.93
N PRO A 49 -6.25 7.36 -7.15
CA PRO A 49 -6.40 8.70 -7.66
C PRO A 49 -5.40 8.94 -8.80
N ARG A 50 -5.89 9.58 -9.86
CA ARG A 50 -5.13 9.93 -11.05
C ARG A 50 -4.96 11.43 -11.12
N ASP A 51 -3.83 11.87 -11.64
CA ASP A 51 -3.55 13.28 -11.92
C ASP A 51 -4.24 13.73 -13.22
N GLU A 52 -4.14 15.02 -13.53
CA GLU A 52 -4.69 15.64 -14.74
C GLU A 52 -4.18 15.00 -16.05
N ASN A 53 -2.98 14.43 -16.02
CA ASN A 53 -2.38 13.70 -17.14
C ASN A 53 -2.85 12.23 -17.24
N GLY A 54 -3.74 11.78 -16.34
CA GLY A 54 -4.18 10.38 -16.25
C GLY A 54 -3.16 9.43 -15.62
N GLU A 55 -1.99 9.96 -15.24
CA GLU A 55 -0.94 9.25 -14.52
C GLU A 55 -1.37 8.98 -13.08
N ARG A 56 -0.88 7.87 -12.52
CA ARG A 56 -1.18 7.50 -11.13
C ARG A 56 -0.28 8.33 -10.24
N LYS A 57 -0.83 9.10 -9.29
CA LYS A 57 -0.08 9.88 -8.28
C LYS A 57 0.65 9.01 -7.27
N MET A 58 1.39 7.99 -7.69
CA MET A 58 2.18 7.21 -6.74
C MET A 58 3.39 8.04 -6.34
N SER A 59 3.38 8.54 -5.11
CA SER A 59 4.60 9.03 -4.47
C SER A 59 5.53 7.83 -4.27
N TYR A 60 6.57 7.75 -5.12
CA TYR A 60 7.70 6.83 -4.95
C TYR A 60 8.55 7.20 -3.74
#